data_AF-X1BQM1-F1
#
_entry.id   AF-X1BQM1-F1
#
_cell.length_a   1.000
_cell.length_b   1.000
_cell.length_c   1.000
_cell.angle_alpha   90.00
_cell.angle_beta   90.00
_cell.angle_gamma   90.00
#
_symmetry.space_group_name_H-M   'P 1'
#
loop_
_entity.id
_entity.type
_entity.pdbx_description
1 polymer ?
#
loop_
_entity_poly.entity_id
_entity_poly.type
_entity_poly.pdbx_seq_one_letter_code
_entity_poly.pdbx_strand_id
1 'polypeptide(L)' 'EETIKSLKEEIEEIENELSKEVIKITEKYDNTIRELEEVIVKPRKGDIEVSSLSLAWMPHWQLTYKDRESNINTEITIAY' A
#
# COMPACT_ATOMS: atom_id res chain seq x y z
N GLU A 1 19.93 56.99 -27.84
CA GLU A 1 20.57 55.66 -27.85
C GLU A 1 20.74 55.04 -26.46
N GLU A 2 20.63 55.80 -25.36
CA GLU A 2 20.77 55.27 -23.98
C GLU A 2 19.66 54.30 -23.54
N THR A 3 18.43 54.44 -24.05
CA THR A 3 17.26 53.67 -23.59
C THR A 3 17.32 52.19 -23.96
N ILE A 4 17.93 51.86 -25.11
CA ILE A 4 18.07 50.48 -25.58
C ILE A 4 19.11 49.71 -24.75
N LYS A 5 20.10 50.43 -24.21
CA LYS A 5 21.16 49.83 -23.40
C LYS A 5 20.66 49.47 -22.01
N SER A 6 19.92 50.38 -21.37
CA SER A 6 19.25 50.13 -20.08
C SER A 6 18.31 48.92 -20.13
N LEU A 7 17.50 48.83 -21.19
CA LEU A 7 16.57 47.71 -21.36
C LEU A 7 17.29 46.37 -21.56
N LYS A 8 18.47 46.35 -22.20
CA LYS A 8 19.28 45.13 -22.33
C LYS A 8 19.90 44.70 -21.01
N GLU A 9 20.37 45.67 -20.22
CA GLU A 9 20.94 45.41 -18.88
C GLU A 9 19.85 44.85 -17.94
N GLU A 10 18.63 45.39 -17.98
CA GLU A 10 17.49 44.85 -17.20
C GLU A 10 17.10 43.43 -17.64
N ILE A 11 17.10 43.14 -18.94
CA ILE A 11 16.82 41.77 -19.44
C ILE A 11 17.88 40.78 -18.95
N GLU A 12 19.15 41.16 -19.02
CA GLU A 12 20.27 40.31 -18.60
C GLU A 12 20.25 40.07 -17.08
N GLU A 13 19.87 41.08 -16.30
CA GLU A 13 19.71 40.96 -14.84
C GLU A 13 18.58 39.98 -14.49
N ILE A 14 17.41 40.11 -15.13
CA ILE A 14 16.25 39.23 -14.93
C ILE A 14 16.57 37.78 -15.33
N GLU A 15 17.25 37.57 -16.47
CA GLU A 15 17.66 36.23 -16.91
C GLU A 15 18.63 35.56 -15.93
N ASN A 16 19.53 36.36 -15.33
CA ASN A 16 20.51 35.87 -14.37
C ASN A 16 19.85 35.52 -13.02
N GLU A 17 18.90 36.33 -12.54
CA GLU A 17 18.09 36.00 -11.36
C GLU A 17 17.30 34.71 -11.56
N LEU A 18 16.65 34.57 -12.72
CA LEU A 18 15.85 33.40 -13.05
C LEU A 18 16.72 32.14 -13.14
N SER A 19 17.90 32.24 -13.75
CA SER A 19 18.86 31.13 -13.81
C SER A 19 19.33 30.69 -12.40
N LYS A 20 19.60 31.64 -11.51
CA LYS A 20 19.97 31.34 -10.11
C LYS A 20 18.83 30.67 -9.35
N GLU A 21 17.61 31.13 -9.55
CA GLU A 21 16.44 30.56 -8.90
C GLU A 21 16.15 29.14 -9.39
N VAL A 22 16.28 28.89 -10.70
CA VAL A 22 16.19 27.56 -11.31
C VAL A 22 17.25 26.62 -10.73
N ILE A 23 18.52 27.05 -10.65
CA ILE A 23 19.59 26.24 -10.05
C ILE A 23 19.28 25.91 -8.59
N LYS A 24 18.84 26.88 -7.80
CA LYS A 24 18.48 26.69 -6.38
C LYS A 24 17.33 25.69 -6.20
N ILE A 25 16.34 25.74 -7.09
CA ILE A 25 15.24 24.77 -7.13
C ILE A 25 15.82 23.40 -7.48
N THR A 26 16.57 23.28 -8.58
CA THR A 26 17.16 22.01 -9.01
C THR A 26 18.03 21.38 -7.92
N GLU A 27 18.90 22.14 -7.24
CA GLU A 27 19.73 21.63 -6.13
C GLU A 27 18.90 21.17 -4.92
N LYS A 28 17.82 21.89 -4.59
CA LYS A 28 16.91 21.49 -3.51
C LYS A 28 16.21 20.17 -3.84
N TYR A 29 15.76 20.00 -5.08
CA TYR A 29 15.08 18.79 -5.51
C TYR A 29 16.05 17.61 -5.72
N ASP A 30 17.27 17.85 -6.22
CA ASP A 30 18.28 16.81 -6.43
C ASP A 30 18.79 16.21 -5.11
N ASN A 31 18.90 17.04 -4.06
CA ASN A 31 19.18 16.55 -2.71
C ASN A 31 18.00 15.76 -2.11
N THR A 32 16.75 16.17 -2.40
CA THR A 32 15.56 15.48 -1.88
C THR A 32 15.33 14.13 -2.56
N ILE A 33 15.72 13.96 -3.83
CA ILE A 33 15.57 12.70 -4.57
C ILE A 33 16.54 11.62 -4.06
N ARG A 34 17.72 12.01 -3.56
CA ARG A 34 18.70 11.05 -2.99
C ARG A 34 18.30 10.48 -1.62
N GLU A 35 17.40 11.15 -0.91
CA GLU A 35 16.82 10.67 0.36
C GLU A 35 15.49 9.94 0.18
N LEU A 36 15.21 9.40 -1.01
CA LEU A 36 14.14 8.42 -1.17
C LEU A 36 14.61 7.11 -0.52
N GLU A 37 14.65 7.09 0.81
CA GLU A 37 14.83 5.86 1.59
C GLU A 37 13.70 4.91 1.21
N GLU A 38 14.09 3.79 0.61
CA GLU A 38 13.18 2.70 0.31
C GLU A 38 12.78 2.06 1.64
N VAL A 39 11.72 2.59 2.27
CA VAL A 39 11.16 2.02 3.49
C VAL A 39 10.47 0.72 3.13
N ILE A 40 11.24 -0.37 3.16
CA ILE A 40 10.72 -1.72 2.97
C ILE A 40 9.87 -2.07 4.20
N VAL A 41 8.56 -1.82 4.13
CA VAL A 41 7.59 -2.31 5.10
C VAL A 41 7.45 -3.82 4.93
N LYS A 42 8.38 -4.59 5.51
CA LYS A 42 8.24 -6.04 5.61
C LYS A 42 7.21 -6.33 6.69
N PRO A 43 6.10 -7.04 6.40
CA PRO A 43 5.20 -7.51 7.45
C PRO A 43 5.99 -8.43 8.38
N ARG A 44 6.33 -7.96 9.58
CA ARG A 44 6.96 -8.80 10.61
C ARG A 44 5.87 -9.66 11.23
N LYS A 45 6.21 -10.89 11.63
CA LYS A 45 5.29 -11.82 12.31
C LYS A 45 4.64 -11.28 13.60
N GLY A 46 5.06 -10.10 14.08
CA GLY A 46 4.45 -9.38 15.19
C GLY A 46 3.32 -8.41 14.81
N ASP A 47 3.19 -8.01 13.54
CA ASP A 47 2.13 -7.12 13.05
C ASP A 47 0.84 -7.86 12.69
N ILE A 48 0.74 -9.14 13.07
CA ILE A 48 -0.46 -9.95 12.91
C ILE A 48 -1.24 -9.85 14.23
N GLU A 49 -2.05 -8.80 14.36
CA GLU A 49 -2.99 -8.67 15.47
C GLU A 49 -4.27 -9.43 15.12
N VAL A 50 -4.41 -10.65 15.66
CA VAL A 50 -5.66 -11.42 15.54
C VAL A 50 -6.65 -10.84 16.54
N SER A 51 -7.48 -9.91 16.06
CA SER A 51 -8.47 -9.18 16.87
C SER A 51 -9.60 -10.07 17.41
N SER A 52 -9.85 -11.22 16.77
CA SER A 52 -10.83 -12.20 17.26
C SER A 52 -10.47 -13.62 16.82
N LEU A 53 -10.53 -14.54 17.79
CA LEU A 53 -10.46 -15.98 17.56
C LEU A 53 -11.78 -16.58 18.06
N SER A 54 -12.54 -17.17 17.15
CA SER A 54 -13.83 -17.77 17.47
C SER A 54 -13.80 -19.27 17.22
N LEU A 55 -14.27 -20.05 18.19
CA LEU A 55 -14.47 -21.48 18.06
C LEU A 55 -15.95 -21.73 17.77
N ALA A 56 -16.25 -22.33 16.62
CA ALA A 56 -17.60 -22.75 16.27
C ALA A 56 -17.72 -24.26 16.48
N TRP A 57 -18.80 -24.70 17.13
CA TRP A 57 -19.18 -26.10 17.17
C TRP A 57 -20.16 -26.39 16.04
N MET A 58 -19.82 -27.34 15.18
CA MET A 58 -20.71 -27.81 14.12
C MET A 58 -21.33 -29.15 14.56
N PRO A 59 -22.61 -29.18 14.94
CA PRO A 59 -23.27 -30.43 15.30
C PRO A 59 -23.42 -31.35 14.09
N HIS A 60 -23.16 -32.64 14.30
CA HIS A 60 -23.41 -33.70 13.33
C HIS A 60 -24.41 -34.69 13.90
N TRP A 61 -25.30 -35.19 13.05
CA TRP A 61 -26.22 -36.28 13.38
C TRP A 61 -25.72 -37.58 12.79
N GLN A 62 -25.77 -38.64 13.60
CA GLN A 62 -25.50 -40.00 13.16
C GLN A 62 -26.84 -40.74 13.01
N LEU A 63 -27.23 -40.98 11.76
CA LEU A 63 -28.44 -41.71 11.42
C LEU A 63 -28.09 -43.17 11.20
N THR A 64 -28.68 -44.06 11.99
CA THR A 64 -28.58 -45.51 11.77
C THR A 64 -29.95 -46.03 11.39
N TYR A 65 -30.08 -46.55 10.17
CA TYR A 65 -31.33 -47.12 9.68
C TYR A 65 -31.11 -48.52 9.11
N LYS A 66 -32.17 -49.32 9.19
CA LYS A 66 -32.20 -50.69 8.67
C LYS A 66 -32.95 -50.68 7.35
N ASP A 67 -32.26 -51.06 6.27
CA ASP A 67 -32.88 -51.18 4.96
C ASP A 67 -33.83 -52.41 4.89
N ARG A 68 -34.68 -52.47 3.87
CA ARG A 68 -35.60 -53.59 3.60
C ARG A 68 -34.89 -54.94 3.48
N GLU A 69 -33.61 -54.93 3.08
CA GLU A 69 -32.74 -56.11 3.01
C GLU A 69 -32.04 -56.44 4.33
N SER A 70 -32.44 -55.80 5.44
CA SER A 70 -31.87 -55.99 6.79
C SER A 70 -30.41 -55.53 6.95
N ASN A 71 -29.90 -54.75 6.00
CA ASN A 71 -28.59 -54.09 6.09
C ASN A 71 -28.67 -52.89 7.05
N ILE A 72 -27.66 -52.76 7.93
CA ILE A 72 -27.54 -51.61 8.85
C ILE A 72 -26.67 -50.58 8.16
N ASN A 73 -27.27 -49.44 7.80
CA ASN A 73 -26.55 -48.31 7.22
C ASN A 73 -26.37 -47.22 8.27
N THR A 74 -25.17 -46.65 8.32
CA THR A 74 -24.84 -45.52 9.19
C THR A 74 -24.39 -44.35 8.32
N GLU A 75 -25.09 -43.22 8.47
CA GLU A 75 -24.80 -41.98 7.75
C GLU A 75 -24.56 -40.85 8.74
N ILE A 76 -23.57 -40.01 8.46
CA ILE A 76 -23.26 -38.81 9.24
C ILE A 76 -23.67 -37.61 8.40
N THR A 77 -24.61 -36.81 8.91
CA THR A 77 -25.07 -35.58 8.25
C THR A 77 -24.87 -34.37 9.14
N ILE A 78 -24.79 -33.18 8.53
CA ILE A 78 -24.67 -31.91 9.24
C ILE A 78 -26.06 -31.55 9.80
N ALA A 79 -26.12 -31.15 11.07
CA ALA A 79 -27.36 -30.70 11.69
C ALA A 79 -27.58 -29.21 11.39
N TYR A 80 -28.32 -28.90 10.32
CA TYR A 80 -28.81 -27.55 10.00
C TYR A 80 -30.33 -27.51 10.05
#